data_AF-A0A0P9MAS1-F1
#
_entry.id   AF-A0A0P9MAS1-F1
#
_cell.length_a   1.000
_cell.length_b   1.000
_cell.length_c   1.000
_cell.angle_alpha   90.00
_cell.angle_beta   90.00
_cell.angle_gamma   90.00
#
_symmetry.space_group_name_H-M   'P 1'
#
loop_
_entity.id
_entity.type
_entity.pdbx_description
1 polymer ?
#
loop_
_entity_poly.entity_id
_entity_poly.type
_entity_poly.pdbx_seq_one_letter_code
_entity_poly.pdbx_strand_id
1 'polypeptide(L)'
;MLSELHTRYARPILISETGAEDVQRLPRFNYICAEVSKAVRAGLPVEGICWYPILDYPGWDDARYCPTGLLGYADGQGKRASFHPLQVVLRESASEFAALIRQKDEKSALGVNAF
;
A
#
# COMPACT_ATOMS: atom_id res chain seq x y z
N MET A 1 -3.85 7.28 14.58
CA MET A 1 -4.34 7.83 13.30
C MET A 1 -5.47 7.01 12.64
N LEU A 2 -5.26 5.80 12.08
CA LEU A 2 -6.33 5.09 11.34
C LEU A 2 -7.60 4.83 12.19
N SER A 3 -7.41 4.42 13.45
CA SER A 3 -8.52 4.23 14.40
C SER A 3 -9.26 5.53 14.69
N GLU A 4 -8.54 6.64 14.90
CA GLU A 4 -9.14 7.96 15.11
C GLU A 4 -9.98 8.41 13.90
N LEU A 5 -9.49 8.19 12.68
CA LEU A 5 -10.23 8.50 11.45
C LEU A 5 -11.52 7.68 11.37
N HIS A 6 -11.44 6.38 11.63
CA HIS A 6 -12.63 5.52 11.61
C HIS A 6 -13.62 5.94 12.70
N THR A 7 -13.16 6.21 13.93
CA THR A 7 -14.01 6.70 15.03
C THR A 7 -14.71 8.00 14.68
N ARG A 8 -14.02 8.91 13.98
CA ARG A 8 -14.57 10.22 13.62
C ARG A 8 -15.59 10.14 12.48
N TYR A 9 -15.34 9.31 11.47
CA TYR A 9 -16.11 9.34 10.23
C TYR A 9 -17.04 8.13 10.04
N ALA A 10 -16.78 7.01 10.71
CA ALA A 10 -17.52 5.75 10.56
C ALA A 10 -17.64 5.30 9.09
N ARG A 11 -16.55 5.48 8.32
CA ARG A 11 -16.46 5.07 6.91
C ARG A 11 -15.28 4.11 6.71
N PRO A 12 -15.39 3.17 5.75
CA PRO A 12 -14.23 2.43 5.27
C PRO A 12 -13.08 3.36 4.86
N ILE A 13 -11.86 2.88 5.05
CA ILE A 13 -10.63 3.63 4.81
C ILE A 13 -9.89 3.03 3.62
N LEU A 14 -9.50 3.89 2.68
CA LEU A 14 -8.56 3.56 1.62
C LEU A 14 -7.30 4.42 1.81
N ILE A 15 -6.11 3.80 1.81
CA ILE A 15 -4.87 4.57 1.68
C ILE A 15 -4.70 4.85 0.19
N SER A 16 -5.16 6.03 -0.23
CA SER A 16 -5.19 6.42 -1.64
C SER A 16 -3.81 6.64 -2.23
N GLU A 17 -2.83 7.03 -1.41
CA GLU A 17 -1.46 7.25 -1.83
C GLU A 17 -0.47 6.93 -0.69
N THR A 18 0.55 6.14 -1.00
CA THR A 18 1.76 6.00 -0.19
C THR A 18 2.96 5.76 -1.09
N GLY A 19 4.11 6.33 -0.74
CA GLY A 19 5.32 6.20 -1.51
C GLY A 19 6.55 6.57 -0.69
N ALA A 20 7.72 6.31 -1.26
CA ALA A 20 9.01 6.84 -0.83
C ALA A 20 9.96 6.85 -2.02
N GLU A 21 11.07 7.58 -1.89
CA GLU A 21 12.09 7.63 -2.91
C GLU A 21 13.17 6.57 -2.71
N ASP A 22 13.74 6.12 -3.81
CA ASP A 22 14.98 5.36 -3.89
C ASP A 22 14.96 4.10 -3.00
N VAL A 23 16.00 3.89 -2.20
CA VAL A 23 16.14 2.75 -1.28
C VAL A 23 15.06 2.73 -0.20
N GLN A 24 14.41 3.87 0.07
CA GLN A 24 13.36 3.96 1.09
C GLN A 24 12.03 3.37 0.63
N ARG A 25 11.85 3.08 -0.67
CA ARG A 25 10.66 2.43 -1.21
C ARG A 25 10.28 1.16 -0.43
N LEU A 26 11.26 0.29 -0.21
CA LEU A 26 11.06 -0.99 0.46
C LEU A 26 10.73 -0.88 1.97
N PRO A 27 11.56 -0.23 2.81
CA PRO A 27 11.25 -0.12 4.24
C PRO A 27 9.97 0.69 4.49
N ARG A 28 9.68 1.70 3.65
CA ARG A 28 8.42 2.44 3.76
C ARG A 28 7.21 1.56 3.46
N PHE A 29 7.25 0.80 2.37
CA PHE A 29 6.15 -0.09 2.00
C PHE A 29 5.90 -1.14 3.09
N ASN A 30 6.96 -1.82 3.54
CA ASN A 30 6.86 -2.84 4.58
C ASN A 30 6.28 -2.27 5.89
N TYR A 31 6.70 -1.08 6.29
CA TYR A 31 6.15 -0.39 7.45
C TYR A 31 4.64 -0.13 7.29
N ILE A 32 4.21 0.41 6.14
CA ILE A 32 2.78 0.68 5.89
C ILE A 32 1.97 -0.62 5.89
N CYS A 33 2.44 -1.68 5.25
CA CYS A 33 1.77 -2.98 5.28
C CYS A 33 1.65 -3.55 6.70
N ALA A 34 2.69 -3.40 7.53
CA ALA A 34 2.65 -3.85 8.92
C ALA A 34 1.62 -3.09 9.75
N GLU A 35 1.57 -1.75 9.63
CA GLU A 35 0.61 -0.92 10.38
C GLU A 35 -0.83 -1.15 9.91
N VAL A 36 -1.06 -1.29 8.60
CA VAL A 36 -2.40 -1.59 8.07
C VAL A 36 -2.85 -2.99 8.47
N SER A 37 -1.96 -3.98 8.46
CA SER A 37 -2.28 -5.33 8.93
C SER A 37 -2.72 -5.34 10.40
N LYS A 38 -2.05 -4.57 11.26
CA LYS A 38 -2.46 -4.39 12.67
C LYS A 38 -3.85 -3.77 12.76
N ALA A 39 -4.13 -2.73 11.98
CA ALA A 39 -5.42 -2.07 11.95
C ALA A 39 -6.56 -2.99 11.48
N VAL A 40 -6.35 -3.74 10.40
CA VAL A 40 -7.34 -4.71 9.89
C VAL A 40 -7.60 -5.82 10.91
N ARG A 41 -6.56 -6.35 11.56
CA ARG A 41 -6.69 -7.35 12.63
C ARG A 41 -7.44 -6.80 13.86
N ALA A 42 -7.34 -5.50 14.13
CA ALA A 42 -8.10 -4.80 15.16
C ALA A 42 -9.54 -4.42 14.73
N GLY A 43 -10.00 -4.90 13.57
CA GLY A 43 -11.38 -4.73 13.11
C GLY A 43 -11.63 -3.50 12.23
N LEU A 44 -10.64 -2.63 12.01
CA LEU A 44 -10.84 -1.44 11.18
C LEU A 44 -11.16 -1.83 9.72
N PRO A 45 -12.13 -1.17 9.06
CA PRO A 45 -12.47 -1.40 7.65
C PRO A 45 -11.48 -0.70 6.72
N VAL A 46 -10.25 -1.22 6.62
CA VAL A 46 -9.30 -0.77 5.61
C VAL A 46 -9.46 -1.62 4.35
N GLU A 47 -9.77 -0.96 3.23
CA GLU A 47 -10.10 -1.59 1.94
C GLU A 47 -8.87 -1.84 1.07
N GLY A 48 -7.77 -1.11 1.30
CA GLY A 48 -6.57 -1.29 0.52
C GLY A 48 -5.51 -0.23 0.71
N ILE A 49 -4.41 -0.44 -0.01
CA ILE A 49 -3.22 0.40 -0.01
C ILE A 49 -2.82 0.65 -1.46
N CYS A 50 -2.71 1.92 -1.85
CA CYS A 50 -2.20 2.31 -3.16
C CYS A 50 -0.74 2.75 -3.04
N TRP A 51 0.17 2.03 -3.74
CA TRP A 51 1.52 2.53 -3.96
C TRP A 51 1.49 3.59 -5.05
N TYR A 52 1.78 4.83 -4.67
CA TYR A 52 1.90 5.95 -5.58
C TYR A 52 3.30 6.57 -5.48
N PRO A 53 3.94 6.84 -6.62
CA PRO A 53 3.49 6.54 -7.99
C PRO A 53 3.88 5.12 -8.44
N ILE A 54 3.26 4.65 -9.53
CA ILE A 54 3.70 3.43 -10.21
C ILE A 54 4.95 3.65 -11.07
N LEU A 55 5.11 4.87 -11.61
CA LEU A 55 6.25 5.28 -12.42
C LEU A 55 7.16 6.23 -11.64
N ASP A 56 8.46 6.17 -11.89
CA ASP A 56 9.35 7.28 -11.58
C ASP A 56 8.90 8.54 -12.33
N TYR A 57 9.16 9.71 -11.76
CA TYR A 57 8.69 11.00 -12.31
C TYR A 57 9.71 12.11 -12.05
N PRO A 58 9.67 13.22 -12.81
CA PRO A 58 10.48 14.40 -12.51
C PRO A 58 9.89 15.14 -11.30
N GLY A 59 10.74 15.53 -10.36
CA GLY A 59 10.38 16.32 -9.20
C GLY A 59 9.65 17.60 -9.60
N TRP A 60 8.61 17.93 -8.84
CA TRP A 60 7.74 19.06 -9.17
C TRP A 60 8.49 20.41 -9.13
N ASP A 61 9.45 20.55 -8.22
CA ASP A 61 10.13 21.82 -7.96
C ASP A 61 11.37 22.03 -8.84
N ASP A 62 12.11 20.96 -9.14
CA ASP A 62 13.46 21.02 -9.74
C ASP A 62 13.64 20.12 -10.95
N ALA A 63 12.60 19.40 -11.38
CA ALA A 63 12.63 18.39 -12.42
C ALA A 63 13.68 17.28 -12.19
N ARG A 64 14.18 17.11 -10.95
CA ARG A 64 15.10 16.04 -10.58
C ARG A 64 14.44 14.70 -10.86
N TYR A 65 15.21 13.73 -11.31
CA TYR A 65 14.74 12.36 -11.36
C TYR A 65 14.39 11.83 -9.95
N CYS A 66 13.11 11.49 -9.73
CA CYS A 66 12.63 10.87 -8.49
C CYS A 66 12.39 9.37 -8.70
N PRO A 67 13.29 8.50 -8.19
CA PRO A 67 13.14 7.05 -8.30
C PRO A 67 12.14 6.51 -7.26
N THR A 68 10.85 6.76 -7.45
CA THR A 68 9.78 6.43 -6.50
C THR A 68 8.91 5.26 -6.91
N GLY A 69 8.86 4.98 -8.21
CA GLY A 69 7.97 4.02 -8.81
C GLY A 69 8.42 2.58 -8.64
N LEU A 70 7.49 1.69 -8.98
CA LEU A 70 7.84 0.31 -9.33
C LEU A 70 8.59 0.29 -10.67
N LEU A 71 8.20 1.15 -11.60
CA LEU A 71 8.73 1.18 -12.95
C LEU A 71 9.53 2.46 -13.19
N GLY A 72 10.73 2.31 -13.72
CA GLY A 72 11.56 3.42 -14.15
C GLY A 72 11.04 4.12 -15.41
N TYR A 73 11.83 5.07 -15.89
CA TYR A 73 11.64 5.64 -17.22
C TYR A 73 11.72 4.57 -18.31
N ALA A 74 11.03 4.85 -19.41
CA ALA A 74 11.11 4.02 -20.59
C ALA A 74 12.48 4.22 -21.26
N ASP A 75 13.09 3.13 -21.70
CA ASP A 75 14.23 3.17 -22.60
C ASP A 75 13.81 3.60 -24.02
N GLY A 76 14.76 3.69 -24.94
CA GLY A 76 14.50 4.05 -26.35
C GLY A 76 13.61 3.06 -27.10
N GLN A 77 13.26 1.91 -26.51
CA GLN A 77 12.35 0.91 -27.07
C GLN A 77 10.98 0.90 -26.35
N GLY A 78 10.75 1.83 -25.42
CA GLY A 78 9.50 1.90 -24.65
C GLY A 78 9.44 0.93 -23.46
N LYS A 79 10.53 0.21 -23.15
CA LYS A 79 10.57 -0.76 -22.05
C LYS A 79 11.00 -0.08 -20.75
N ARG A 80 10.40 -0.47 -19.64
CA ARG A 80 10.68 0.10 -18.30
C ARG A 80 11.36 -0.92 -17.42
N ALA A 81 12.45 -0.51 -16.76
CA ALA A 81 13.07 -1.31 -15.72
C ALA A 81 12.15 -1.38 -14.49
N SER A 82 11.98 -2.56 -13.92
CA SER A 82 11.24 -2.75 -12.67
C SER A 82 12.21 -2.70 -11.48
N PHE A 83 11.85 -1.98 -10.43
CA PHE A 83 12.52 -2.08 -9.14
C PHE A 83 12.11 -3.38 -8.46
N HIS A 84 12.86 -4.44 -8.76
CA HIS A 84 12.53 -5.81 -8.40
C HIS A 84 12.21 -6.03 -6.91
N PRO A 85 12.93 -5.44 -5.93
CA PRO A 85 12.59 -5.62 -4.52
C PRO A 85 11.17 -5.17 -4.18
N LEU A 86 10.74 -4.01 -4.71
CA LEU A 86 9.38 -3.50 -4.50
C LEU A 86 8.35 -4.37 -5.23
N GLN A 87 8.68 -4.90 -6.41
CA GLN A 87 7.80 -5.79 -7.16
C GLN A 87 7.44 -7.05 -6.35
N VAL A 88 8.43 -7.65 -5.70
CA VAL A 88 8.26 -8.87 -4.90
C VAL A 88 7.33 -8.59 -3.73
N VAL A 89 7.63 -7.58 -2.91
CA VAL A 89 6.82 -7.27 -1.73
C VAL A 89 5.41 -6.80 -2.10
N LEU A 90 5.22 -6.05 -3.19
CA LEU A 90 3.87 -5.68 -3.65
C LEU A 90 3.02 -6.91 -3.94
N ARG A 91 3.61 -7.92 -4.60
CA ARG A 91 2.91 -9.17 -4.93
C ARG A 91 2.61 -9.99 -3.68
N GLU A 92 3.58 -10.17 -2.80
CA GLU A 92 3.44 -10.92 -1.56
C GLU A 92 2.39 -10.27 -0.65
N SER A 93 2.53 -8.96 -0.39
CA SER A 93 1.58 -8.21 0.43
C SER A 93 0.18 -8.20 -0.18
N ALA A 94 0.02 -8.08 -1.51
CA ALA A 94 -1.31 -8.16 -2.14
C ALA A 94 -2.00 -9.51 -1.86
N SER A 95 -1.25 -10.62 -1.90
CA SER A 95 -1.77 -11.94 -1.57
C SER A 95 -2.15 -12.05 -0.09
N GLU A 96 -1.29 -11.56 0.81
CA GLU A 96 -1.54 -11.56 2.25
C GLU A 96 -2.76 -10.71 2.63
N PHE A 97 -2.88 -9.51 2.07
CA PHE A 97 -4.02 -8.63 2.32
C PHE A 97 -5.33 -9.21 1.78
N ALA A 98 -5.31 -9.80 0.59
CA ALA A 98 -6.50 -10.46 0.04
C ALA A 98 -6.98 -11.59 0.96
N ALA A 99 -6.07 -12.39 1.52
CA ALA A 99 -6.41 -13.43 2.49
C ALA A 99 -6.95 -12.84 3.81
N LEU A 100 -6.31 -11.77 4.32
CA LEU A 100 -6.72 -11.13 5.57
C LEU A 100 -8.10 -10.49 5.48
N ILE A 101 -8.41 -9.79 4.38
CA ILE A 101 -9.72 -9.19 4.13
C ILE A 101 -10.78 -10.28 4.03
N ARG A 102 -10.52 -11.36 3.28
CA ARG A 102 -11.46 -12.48 3.13
C ARG A 102 -11.80 -13.15 4.47
N GLN A 103 -10.79 -13.40 5.30
CA GLN A 103 -10.99 -13.93 6.66
C GLN A 103 -11.82 -13.00 7.55
N LYS A 104 -11.65 -11.68 7.39
CA LYS A 104 -12.43 -10.69 8.13
C LYS A 104 -13.90 -10.72 7.70
N ASP A 105 -14.15 -10.73 6.39
CA ASP A 105 -15.51 -10.75 5.83
C ASP A 105 -16.26 -12.01 6.29
N GLU A 106 -15.59 -13.17 6.27
CA GLU A 106 -16.14 -14.43 6.79
C GLU A 106 -16.50 -14.34 8.29
N LYS A 107 -15.62 -13.78 9.12
CA LYS A 107 -15.90 -13.59 10.56
C LYS A 107 -17.06 -12.62 10.81
N SER A 108 -17.14 -11.55 10.03
CA SER A 108 -18.25 -10.60 10.10
C SER A 108 -19.58 -11.26 9.70
N ALA A 109 -19.58 -12.10 8.67
CA ALA A 109 -20.76 -12.84 8.22
C ALA A 109 -21.23 -13.89 9.24
N LEU A 110 -20.31 -14.47 10.01
CA LEU A 110 -20.61 -15.46 11.07
C LEU A 110 -21.10 -14.82 12.39
N GLY A 111 -21.21 -13.48 12.47
CA GLY A 111 -21.66 -12.79 13.69
C GLY A 111 -20.66 -12.89 14.87
N VAL A 112 -19.42 -13.33 14.61
CA VAL A 112 -18.38 -13.43 15.63
C VAL A 112 -17.67 -12.08 15.74
N ASN A 113 -18.33 -11.11 16.37
CA ASN A 113 -17.63 -9.93 16.86
C ASN A 113 -16.88 -10.32 18.13
N ALA A 114 -15.56 -10.54 17.99
CA ALA A 114 -14.67 -10.62 19.15
C ALA A 114 -14.67 -9.24 19.83
N PHE A 115 -15.11 -9.22 21.09
CA PHE A 115 -14.88 -8.14 22.04
C PHE A 115 -13.39 -7.95 22.31
#